data_AF-A0A7V3ENN6-F1
#
_entry.id   AF-A0A7V3ENN6-F1
#
_cell.length_a   1.000
_cell.length_b   1.000
_cell.length_c   1.000
_cell.angle_alpha   90.00
_cell.angle_beta   90.00
_cell.angle_gamma   90.00
#
_symmetry.space_group_name_H-M   'P 1'
#
loop_
_entity.id
_entity.type
_entity.pdbx_description
1 polymer ?
#
loop_
_entity_poly.entity_id
_entity_poly.type
_entity_poly.pdbx_seq_one_letter_code
_entity_poly.pdbx_strand_id
1 'polypeptide(L)'
;MPTPTADKLRVYFPSKNLTADGDALPQLVADAGCSLTTIVDAALTQADDYWNGAVGWFDGNTPTVALQGQFFHVKDFDAATDTLLLSKELPAVPAAGDTFRLVLGGNWRSAQETFGMLVGGVLPELKPVSGVNITGLTIKKASALLGAGTLTVFYKRTQQMLYIKMGTQAYGVGLDTSTNVTNGIVFAADGQAWLQVDIVAASLPTVDRTDTWTLAYPERTLTPDYEGYETKNDIGGKTRYRLECVKNTDPADTMVDLSVYTGKPSGAQSAVASGQSLGLVAGAFDVTDATGWPVKGFWIRNKTVNSGVGDCRYVNYRSGNTLYCFGVDWATLAFNTGTSEIRQGDVLTGATSGATAVVDQVVVTSGTWGGGNAAGTLLLKKVVGTFSSSEYLRVSSVNMARAAAASVLGLRGYTAVSWAAGNVIELMPDVDIGANKPAVNQYENPAAETIAPANVVFQTAFSAATALYLNHLGPGKLHGVWRREWIMDGHQSRGGIDADTRYYWS
;
A
#
# COMPACT_ATOMS: atom_id res chain seq x y z
N MET A 1 13.80 -29.74 6.47
CA MET A 1 13.13 -29.51 5.18
C MET A 1 13.89 -28.39 4.48
N PRO A 2 14.10 -28.43 3.16
CA PRO A 2 14.64 -27.27 2.44
C PRO A 2 13.81 -26.03 2.77
N THR A 3 14.46 -24.89 2.96
CA THR A 3 13.76 -23.61 3.06
C THR A 3 13.31 -23.22 1.65
N PRO A 4 12.01 -22.90 1.42
CA PRO A 4 11.54 -22.47 0.11
C PRO A 4 12.38 -21.31 -0.43
N THR A 5 12.72 -21.35 -1.72
CA THR A 5 13.43 -20.27 -2.39
C THR A 5 12.54 -19.04 -2.55
N ALA A 6 13.13 -17.86 -2.73
CA ALA A 6 12.37 -16.63 -2.70
C ALA A 6 11.41 -16.41 -3.87
N ASP A 7 11.58 -17.13 -4.98
CA ASP A 7 10.62 -17.18 -6.08
C ASP A 7 9.35 -17.97 -5.74
N LYS A 8 9.31 -18.67 -4.59
CA LYS A 8 8.14 -19.43 -4.13
C LYS A 8 7.18 -18.59 -3.31
N LEU A 9 7.61 -17.44 -2.79
CA LEU A 9 6.71 -16.48 -2.16
C LEU A 9 6.15 -15.57 -3.25
N ARG A 10 4.84 -15.65 -3.49
CA ARG A 10 4.15 -14.89 -4.53
C ARG A 10 3.11 -13.98 -3.90
N VAL A 11 3.06 -12.73 -4.34
CA VAL A 11 2.10 -11.73 -3.88
C VAL A 11 1.12 -11.45 -5.00
N TYR A 12 -0.17 -11.42 -4.70
CA TYR A 12 -1.24 -11.29 -5.69
C TYR A 12 -2.17 -10.14 -5.32
N PHE A 13 -2.74 -9.51 -6.34
CA PHE A 13 -3.86 -8.59 -6.13
C PHE A 13 -5.11 -9.37 -5.74
N PRO A 14 -5.82 -8.97 -4.66
CA PRO A 14 -7.18 -9.41 -4.42
C PRO A 14 -8.20 -8.53 -5.13
N SER A 15 -9.40 -9.06 -5.34
CA SER A 15 -10.53 -8.24 -5.76
C SER A 15 -11.86 -8.84 -5.31
N LYS A 16 -12.77 -7.98 -4.84
CA LYS A 16 -14.14 -8.35 -4.49
C LYS A 16 -15.01 -8.68 -5.71
N ASN A 17 -14.60 -8.27 -6.91
CA ASN A 17 -15.29 -8.56 -8.17
C ASN A 17 -15.06 -9.99 -8.71
N LEU A 18 -14.23 -10.79 -8.03
CA LEU A 18 -13.95 -12.17 -8.43
C LEU A 18 -15.00 -13.13 -7.87
N THR A 19 -15.19 -14.25 -8.56
CA THR A 19 -16.13 -15.29 -8.16
C THR A 19 -15.49 -16.38 -7.30
N ALA A 20 -14.19 -16.62 -7.46
CA ALA A 20 -13.42 -17.63 -6.72
C ALA A 20 -11.92 -17.26 -6.58
N ASP A 21 -11.22 -17.96 -5.67
CA ASP A 21 -9.77 -17.85 -5.51
C ASP A 21 -9.03 -18.26 -6.79
N GLY A 22 -8.12 -17.40 -7.22
CA GLY A 22 -7.26 -17.65 -8.38
C GLY A 22 -7.91 -17.35 -9.72
N ASP A 23 -9.13 -16.78 -9.74
CA ASP A 23 -9.74 -16.30 -10.97
C ASP A 23 -8.86 -15.22 -11.64
N ALA A 24 -8.85 -15.22 -12.97
CA ALA A 24 -8.22 -14.14 -13.73
C ALA A 24 -8.98 -12.84 -13.50
N LEU A 25 -8.25 -11.72 -13.41
CA LEU A 25 -8.90 -10.40 -13.43
C LEU A 25 -9.59 -10.22 -14.80
N PRO A 26 -10.85 -9.78 -14.83
CA PRO A 26 -11.50 -9.41 -16.08
C PRO A 26 -10.69 -8.35 -16.82
N GLN A 27 -10.58 -8.51 -18.14
CA GLN A 27 -10.12 -7.44 -19.01
C GLN A 27 -11.33 -6.60 -19.38
N LEU A 28 -11.25 -5.31 -19.09
CA LEU A 28 -12.27 -4.30 -19.35
C LEU A 28 -11.86 -3.46 -20.56
N VAL A 29 -12.83 -2.78 -21.17
CA VAL A 29 -12.62 -2.06 -22.44
C VAL A 29 -13.26 -0.68 -22.33
N ALA A 30 -12.44 0.35 -22.45
CA ALA A 30 -12.92 1.72 -22.47
C ALA A 30 -13.82 1.95 -23.70
N ASP A 31 -14.93 2.63 -23.49
CA ASP A 31 -15.87 3.09 -24.50
C ASP A 31 -15.56 4.52 -24.95
N ALA A 32 -16.30 5.00 -25.95
CA ALA A 32 -16.25 6.41 -26.34
C ALA A 32 -16.78 7.31 -25.22
N GLY A 33 -16.29 8.56 -25.16
CA GLY A 33 -16.73 9.55 -24.16
C GLY A 33 -15.84 9.69 -22.93
N CYS A 34 -14.72 8.96 -22.88
CA CYS A 34 -13.69 9.15 -21.86
C CYS A 34 -13.07 10.56 -21.91
N SER A 35 -12.41 10.94 -20.81
CA SER A 35 -11.65 12.19 -20.70
C SER A 35 -10.31 11.94 -20.01
N LEU A 36 -9.52 12.98 -19.71
CA LEU A 36 -8.30 12.81 -18.92
C LEU A 36 -8.59 12.33 -17.48
N THR A 37 -9.79 12.59 -16.97
CA THR A 37 -10.18 12.25 -15.59
C THR A 37 -11.29 11.20 -15.54
N THR A 38 -11.70 10.62 -16.66
CA THR A 38 -12.79 9.63 -16.70
C THR A 38 -12.52 8.47 -17.65
N ILE A 39 -12.95 7.28 -17.25
CA ILE A 39 -13.04 6.09 -18.10
C ILE A 39 -14.51 5.68 -18.13
N VAL A 40 -15.09 5.54 -19.32
CA VAL A 40 -16.45 5.03 -19.54
C VAL A 40 -16.34 3.59 -19.99
N ASP A 41 -17.12 2.69 -19.40
CA ASP A 41 -17.21 1.28 -19.83
C ASP A 41 -18.58 0.72 -19.45
N ALA A 42 -19.48 0.59 -20.43
CA ALA A 42 -20.85 0.11 -20.23
C ALA A 42 -20.94 -1.35 -19.76
N ALA A 43 -19.83 -2.10 -19.71
CA ALA A 43 -19.78 -3.42 -19.10
C ALA A 43 -19.74 -3.36 -17.55
N LEU A 44 -19.47 -2.18 -16.97
CA LEU A 44 -19.47 -1.95 -15.52
C LEU A 44 -20.90 -1.83 -14.99
N THR A 45 -21.56 -2.97 -14.79
CA THR A 45 -22.98 -3.04 -14.38
C THR A 45 -23.23 -2.99 -12.87
N GLN A 46 -22.22 -2.65 -12.08
CA GLN A 46 -22.33 -2.63 -10.63
C GLN A 46 -23.09 -1.39 -10.15
N ALA A 47 -23.50 -1.40 -8.87
CA ALA A 47 -24.18 -0.26 -8.27
C ALA A 47 -23.27 0.97 -8.17
N ASP A 48 -23.90 2.14 -7.98
CA ASP A 48 -23.21 3.40 -7.69
C ASP A 48 -22.22 3.23 -6.53
N ASP A 49 -21.10 3.96 -6.57
CA ASP A 49 -19.99 3.88 -5.62
C ASP A 49 -19.27 2.52 -5.55
N TYR A 50 -19.69 1.49 -6.30
CA TYR A 50 -19.15 0.14 -6.12
C TYR A 50 -17.64 0.09 -6.33
N TRP A 51 -17.12 0.84 -7.31
CA TRP A 51 -15.71 0.89 -7.69
C TRP A 51 -14.89 1.95 -6.96
N ASN A 52 -15.46 2.69 -6.01
CA ASN A 52 -14.76 3.73 -5.28
C ASN A 52 -13.56 3.12 -4.54
N GLY A 53 -12.37 3.67 -4.80
CA GLY A 53 -11.13 3.14 -4.24
C GLY A 53 -10.40 2.09 -5.05
N ALA A 54 -10.97 1.68 -6.19
CA ALA A 54 -10.34 0.66 -7.01
C ALA A 54 -9.02 1.18 -7.58
N VAL A 55 -8.02 0.31 -7.58
CA VAL A 55 -6.78 0.54 -8.34
C VAL A 55 -6.95 -0.12 -9.69
N GLY A 56 -6.59 0.60 -10.74
CA GLY A 56 -6.60 0.06 -12.09
C GLY A 56 -5.30 0.31 -12.82
N TRP A 57 -5.12 -0.42 -13.91
CA TRP A 57 -4.04 -0.16 -14.86
C TRP A 57 -4.47 -0.55 -16.27
N PHE A 58 -3.91 0.14 -17.25
CA PHE A 58 -4.05 -0.22 -18.65
C PHE A 58 -3.09 -1.35 -19.01
N ASP A 59 -3.56 -2.29 -19.84
CA ASP A 59 -2.75 -3.40 -20.29
C ASP A 59 -1.59 -2.91 -21.17
N GLY A 60 -0.46 -3.64 -21.15
CA GLY A 60 0.74 -3.22 -21.88
C GLY A 60 0.60 -3.24 -23.41
N ASN A 61 -0.47 -3.85 -23.94
CA ASN A 61 -0.83 -3.86 -25.34
C ASN A 61 -2.08 -3.01 -25.65
N THR A 62 -2.52 -2.12 -24.74
CA THR A 62 -3.61 -1.20 -25.03
C THR A 62 -3.27 -0.31 -26.24
N PRO A 63 -4.23 -0.02 -27.15
CA PRO A 63 -4.02 0.81 -28.35
C PRO A 63 -3.32 2.16 -28.09
N THR A 64 -3.75 2.90 -27.06
CA THR A 64 -3.17 4.21 -26.75
C THR A 64 -1.82 4.03 -26.07
N VAL A 65 -0.75 4.25 -26.82
CA VAL A 65 0.65 4.05 -26.38
C VAL A 65 0.99 4.78 -25.07
N ALA A 66 0.48 5.99 -24.89
CA ALA A 66 0.73 6.78 -23.67
C ALA A 66 0.09 6.18 -22.41
N LEU A 67 -0.91 5.30 -22.57
CA LEU A 67 -1.61 4.63 -21.48
C LEU A 67 -1.01 3.27 -21.14
N GLN A 68 -0.19 2.65 -21.99
CA GLN A 68 0.35 1.31 -21.75
C GLN A 68 1.06 1.20 -20.40
N GLY A 69 0.51 0.37 -19.52
CA GLY A 69 0.99 0.14 -18.16
C GLY A 69 0.86 1.33 -17.19
N GLN A 70 0.04 2.32 -17.54
CA GLN A 70 -0.29 3.41 -16.63
C GLN A 70 -1.30 2.92 -15.59
N PHE A 71 -0.97 3.17 -14.33
CA PHE A 71 -1.87 2.96 -13.20
C PHE A 71 -2.79 4.17 -13.05
N PHE A 72 -3.95 3.92 -12.46
CA PHE A 72 -4.92 4.93 -12.06
C PHE A 72 -5.67 4.48 -10.81
N HIS A 73 -6.40 5.41 -10.23
CA HIS A 73 -7.19 5.16 -9.03
C HIS A 73 -8.56 5.80 -9.14
N VAL A 74 -9.58 5.00 -8.87
CA VAL A 74 -10.98 5.38 -9.00
C VAL A 74 -11.38 6.18 -7.77
N LYS A 75 -11.70 7.44 -8.00
CA LYS A 75 -12.23 8.36 -6.99
C LYS A 75 -13.71 8.08 -6.74
N ASP A 76 -14.46 7.91 -7.82
CA ASP A 76 -15.90 7.75 -7.80
C ASP A 76 -16.36 6.88 -8.99
N PHE A 77 -17.52 6.24 -8.87
CA PHE A 77 -18.14 5.45 -9.94
C PHE A 77 -19.62 5.76 -10.01
N ASP A 78 -20.00 6.41 -11.11
CA ASP A 78 -21.38 6.73 -11.45
C ASP A 78 -22.00 5.60 -12.27
N ALA A 79 -22.90 4.85 -11.65
CA ALA A 79 -23.59 3.72 -12.28
C ALA A 79 -24.69 4.15 -13.27
N ALA A 80 -25.09 5.42 -13.31
CA ALA A 80 -26.05 5.90 -14.30
C ALA A 80 -25.39 6.14 -15.67
N THR A 81 -24.08 6.35 -15.68
CA THR A 81 -23.28 6.64 -16.88
C THR A 81 -22.13 5.66 -17.09
N ASP A 82 -22.05 4.60 -16.27
CA ASP A 82 -20.99 3.59 -16.27
C ASP A 82 -19.57 4.22 -16.28
N THR A 83 -19.41 5.31 -15.52
CA THR A 83 -18.22 6.17 -15.60
C THR A 83 -17.40 6.11 -14.31
N LEU A 84 -16.14 5.72 -14.46
CA LEU A 84 -15.11 5.83 -13.42
C LEU A 84 -14.55 7.26 -13.44
N LEU A 85 -14.73 8.00 -12.37
CA LEU A 85 -14.02 9.25 -12.11
C LEU A 85 -12.66 8.93 -11.49
N LEU A 86 -11.59 9.49 -12.04
CA LEU A 86 -10.23 9.24 -11.61
C LEU A 86 -9.75 10.29 -10.62
N SER A 87 -8.87 9.85 -9.72
CA SER A 87 -8.24 10.73 -8.72
C SER A 87 -7.24 11.70 -9.35
N LYS A 88 -6.67 11.36 -10.52
CA LYS A 88 -5.66 12.15 -11.21
C LYS A 88 -5.90 12.08 -12.72
N GLU A 89 -5.51 13.14 -13.42
CA GLU A 89 -5.44 13.13 -14.88
C GLU A 89 -4.50 12.04 -15.41
N LEU A 90 -4.98 11.32 -16.42
CA LEU A 90 -4.21 10.41 -17.24
C LEU A 90 -3.26 11.17 -18.18
N PRO A 91 -2.16 10.55 -18.64
CA PRO A 91 -1.26 11.18 -19.61
C PRO A 91 -1.85 11.32 -21.02
N ALA A 92 -2.98 10.65 -21.31
CA ALA A 92 -3.75 10.79 -22.53
C ALA A 92 -5.22 10.42 -22.28
N VAL A 93 -6.13 10.87 -23.14
CA VAL A 93 -7.55 10.48 -23.09
C VAL A 93 -7.67 9.03 -23.58
N PRO A 94 -8.30 8.11 -22.82
CA PRO A 94 -8.59 6.76 -23.29
C PRO A 94 -9.47 6.78 -24.54
N ALA A 95 -9.12 5.99 -25.53
CA ALA A 95 -9.90 5.78 -26.74
C ALA A 95 -10.78 4.54 -26.59
N ALA A 96 -11.87 4.48 -27.36
CA ALA A 96 -12.69 3.28 -27.45
C ALA A 96 -11.82 2.08 -27.88
N GLY A 97 -11.87 0.98 -27.12
CA GLY A 97 -11.02 -0.18 -27.32
C GLY A 97 -9.74 -0.22 -26.48
N ASP A 98 -9.43 0.82 -25.69
CA ASP A 98 -8.37 0.74 -24.69
C ASP A 98 -8.71 -0.29 -23.60
N THR A 99 -7.76 -1.16 -23.27
CA THR A 99 -7.97 -2.29 -22.36
C THR A 99 -7.33 -2.04 -21.01
N PHE A 100 -8.05 -2.36 -19.95
CA PHE A 100 -7.61 -2.13 -18.58
C PHE A 100 -8.13 -3.19 -17.61
N ARG A 101 -7.62 -3.14 -16.38
CA ARG A 101 -7.99 -4.04 -15.28
C ARG A 101 -8.28 -3.23 -14.03
N LEU A 102 -9.16 -3.76 -13.17
CA LEU A 102 -9.51 -3.19 -11.87
C LEU A 102 -9.33 -4.20 -10.75
N VAL A 103 -8.82 -3.74 -9.62
CA VAL A 103 -8.73 -4.47 -8.36
C VAL A 103 -9.31 -3.63 -7.24
N LEU A 104 -10.07 -4.26 -6.35
CA LEU A 104 -10.81 -3.55 -5.32
C LEU A 104 -11.04 -4.39 -4.07
N GLY A 105 -10.74 -3.80 -2.92
CA GLY A 105 -11.05 -4.36 -1.60
C GLY A 105 -10.30 -5.66 -1.28
N GLY A 106 -10.71 -6.33 -0.21
CA GLY A 106 -10.36 -7.72 0.06
C GLY A 106 -11.49 -8.65 -0.38
N ASN A 107 -11.18 -9.87 -0.79
CA ASN A 107 -12.12 -11.00 -0.94
C ASN A 107 -11.34 -12.21 -1.45
N TRP A 108 -11.25 -12.39 -2.77
CA TRP A 108 -10.53 -13.48 -3.39
C TRP A 108 -9.21 -12.98 -3.96
N ARG A 109 -8.17 -13.81 -3.86
CA ARG A 109 -6.92 -13.62 -4.59
C ARG A 109 -7.18 -13.77 -6.09
N SER A 110 -6.63 -12.89 -6.91
CA SER A 110 -6.64 -13.09 -8.37
C SER A 110 -5.50 -13.99 -8.84
N ALA A 111 -5.54 -14.41 -10.10
CA ALA A 111 -4.38 -14.98 -10.79
C ALA A 111 -3.26 -13.95 -11.05
N GLN A 112 -3.57 -12.65 -10.94
CA GLN A 112 -2.62 -11.58 -11.23
C GLN A 112 -1.65 -11.39 -10.06
N GLU A 113 -0.41 -11.83 -10.27
CA GLU A 113 0.69 -11.51 -9.37
C GLU A 113 0.95 -9.98 -9.40
N THR A 114 1.37 -9.42 -8.27
CA THR A 114 1.80 -8.03 -8.20
C THR A 114 3.03 -7.81 -9.08
N PHE A 115 3.26 -6.56 -9.46
CA PHE A 115 4.36 -6.21 -10.35
C PHE A 115 5.71 -6.20 -9.61
N GLY A 116 6.76 -6.63 -10.30
CA GLY A 116 8.14 -6.57 -9.84
C GLY A 116 8.78 -5.22 -10.16
N MET A 117 10.10 -5.22 -10.36
CA MET A 117 10.86 -3.99 -10.66
C MET A 117 10.67 -3.52 -12.10
N LEU A 118 10.82 -2.21 -12.31
CA LEU A 118 11.04 -1.66 -13.65
C LEU A 118 12.39 -2.15 -14.17
N VAL A 119 12.42 -2.66 -15.40
CA VAL A 119 13.65 -3.08 -16.10
C VAL A 119 13.81 -2.20 -17.33
N GLY A 120 14.80 -1.31 -17.33
CA GLY A 120 14.96 -0.34 -18.42
C GLY A 120 13.78 0.64 -18.54
N GLY A 121 13.10 0.93 -17.43
CA GLY A 121 11.98 1.87 -17.38
C GLY A 121 10.60 1.29 -17.70
N VAL A 122 10.48 -0.03 -17.89
CA VAL A 122 9.19 -0.70 -18.14
C VAL A 122 8.97 -1.85 -17.15
N LEU A 123 7.70 -2.15 -16.86
CA LEU A 123 7.30 -3.33 -16.09
C LEU A 123 7.30 -4.57 -17.02
N PRO A 124 8.19 -5.56 -16.83
CA PRO A 124 8.29 -6.73 -17.70
C PRO A 124 7.00 -7.55 -17.82
N GLU A 125 6.16 -7.51 -16.79
CA GLU A 125 4.87 -8.20 -16.75
C GLU A 125 3.83 -7.58 -17.69
N LEU A 126 3.93 -6.26 -17.93
CA LEU A 126 3.07 -5.53 -18.87
C LEU A 126 3.69 -5.48 -20.26
N LYS A 127 5.00 -5.25 -20.32
CA LYS A 127 5.77 -5.17 -21.55
C LYS A 127 7.08 -5.96 -21.37
N PRO A 128 7.13 -7.22 -21.85
CA PRO A 128 8.32 -8.06 -21.72
C PRO A 128 9.57 -7.37 -22.27
N VAL A 129 10.70 -7.56 -21.58
CA VAL A 129 11.97 -6.91 -21.95
C VAL A 129 12.86 -7.93 -22.64
N SER A 130 13.02 -7.77 -23.95
CA SER A 130 13.90 -8.64 -24.73
C SER A 130 15.38 -8.29 -24.54
N GLY A 131 16.23 -9.32 -24.57
CA GLY A 131 17.68 -9.15 -24.64
C GLY A 131 18.09 -8.39 -25.91
N VAL A 132 19.04 -7.47 -25.77
CA VAL A 132 19.56 -6.67 -26.88
C VAL A 132 20.72 -7.40 -27.54
N ASN A 133 21.70 -7.82 -26.74
CA ASN A 133 22.86 -8.59 -27.17
C ASN A 133 22.69 -10.08 -26.94
N ILE A 134 21.86 -10.46 -25.96
CA ILE A 134 21.50 -11.86 -25.69
C ILE A 134 20.19 -12.15 -26.43
N THR A 135 20.28 -12.39 -27.73
CA THR A 135 19.12 -12.75 -28.55
C THR A 135 18.42 -13.99 -28.00
N GLY A 136 17.08 -14.06 -28.09
CA GLY A 136 16.30 -15.17 -27.53
C GLY A 136 16.05 -15.12 -26.02
N LEU A 137 16.61 -14.14 -25.30
CA LEU A 137 16.24 -13.83 -23.91
C LEU A 137 15.02 -12.92 -23.86
N THR A 138 14.08 -13.22 -22.97
CA THR A 138 13.00 -12.30 -22.58
C THR A 138 12.87 -12.28 -21.05
N ILE A 139 12.99 -11.11 -20.45
CA ILE A 139 12.73 -10.90 -19.02
C ILE A 139 11.22 -10.71 -18.85
N LYS A 140 10.65 -11.49 -17.93
CA LYS A 140 9.22 -11.55 -17.60
C LYS A 140 8.90 -10.92 -16.26
N LYS A 141 9.86 -10.92 -15.33
CA LYS A 141 9.74 -10.30 -14.01
C LYS A 141 11.11 -10.14 -13.35
N ALA A 142 11.25 -9.09 -12.55
CA ALA A 142 12.41 -8.87 -11.70
C ALA A 142 11.97 -8.71 -10.24
N SER A 143 12.54 -9.51 -9.34
CA SER A 143 12.20 -9.42 -7.91
C SER A 143 12.64 -8.08 -7.31
N ALA A 144 11.83 -7.52 -6.40
CA ALA A 144 12.18 -6.28 -5.69
C ALA A 144 13.47 -6.41 -4.83
N LEU A 145 13.85 -7.63 -4.46
CA LEU A 145 15.07 -7.92 -3.70
C LEU A 145 16.36 -7.63 -4.46
N LEU A 146 16.30 -7.51 -5.80
CA LEU A 146 17.46 -7.05 -6.59
C LEU A 146 17.86 -5.61 -6.21
N GLY A 147 16.88 -4.80 -5.78
CA GLY A 147 17.07 -3.38 -5.49
C GLY A 147 17.30 -2.52 -6.72
N ALA A 148 17.08 -1.21 -6.57
CA ALA A 148 17.36 -0.26 -7.65
C ALA A 148 18.86 -0.19 -7.95
N GLY A 149 19.23 -0.08 -9.23
CA GLY A 149 20.62 -0.05 -9.66
C GLY A 149 20.83 -0.68 -11.03
N THR A 150 22.07 -1.09 -11.33
CA THR A 150 22.40 -1.70 -12.63
C THR A 150 22.32 -3.22 -12.54
N LEU A 151 21.35 -3.80 -13.23
CA LEU A 151 21.30 -5.24 -13.50
C LEU A 151 22.24 -5.57 -14.66
N THR A 152 23.06 -6.61 -14.48
CA THR A 152 23.84 -7.22 -15.55
C THR A 152 23.38 -8.65 -15.74
N VAL A 153 23.04 -9.01 -16.98
CA VAL A 153 22.74 -10.39 -17.39
C VAL A 153 23.85 -10.85 -18.33
N PHE A 154 24.42 -12.03 -18.05
CA PHE A 154 25.54 -12.58 -18.79
C PHE A 154 25.21 -13.98 -19.30
N TYR A 155 25.28 -14.17 -20.61
CA TYR A 155 25.19 -15.47 -21.25
C TYR A 155 26.59 -15.99 -21.55
N LYS A 156 26.91 -17.17 -21.02
CA LYS A 156 28.17 -17.86 -21.25
C LYS A 156 27.96 -19.05 -22.18
N ARG A 157 28.36 -18.89 -23.44
CA ARG A 157 28.11 -19.84 -24.53
C ARG A 157 28.73 -21.21 -24.27
N THR A 158 29.96 -21.22 -23.77
CA THR A 158 30.73 -22.44 -23.52
C THR A 158 30.07 -23.37 -22.50
N GLN A 159 29.30 -22.80 -21.57
CA GLN A 159 28.56 -23.53 -20.53
C GLN A 159 27.07 -23.65 -20.84
N GLN A 160 26.56 -22.86 -21.80
CA GLN A 160 25.12 -22.68 -22.04
C GLN A 160 24.38 -22.22 -20.78
N MET A 161 24.97 -21.27 -20.05
CA MET A 161 24.42 -20.78 -18.80
C MET A 161 24.13 -19.28 -18.85
N LEU A 162 23.02 -18.87 -18.24
CA LEU A 162 22.66 -17.46 -18.03
C LEU A 162 22.88 -17.09 -16.56
N TYR A 163 23.53 -15.96 -16.30
CA TYR A 163 23.85 -15.46 -14.97
C TYR A 163 23.34 -14.03 -14.79
N ILE A 164 23.08 -13.64 -13.54
CA ILE A 164 22.76 -12.26 -13.18
C ILE A 164 23.63 -11.74 -12.04
N LYS A 165 23.81 -10.42 -12.00
CA LYS A 165 24.37 -9.69 -10.85
C LYS A 165 23.84 -8.25 -10.80
N MET A 166 23.90 -7.65 -9.62
CA MET A 166 23.64 -6.22 -9.41
C MET A 166 24.95 -5.46 -9.19
N GLY A 167 25.18 -4.41 -9.97
CA GLY A 167 26.36 -3.54 -9.88
C GLY A 167 27.68 -4.32 -9.89
N THR A 168 28.46 -4.19 -8.81
CA THR A 168 29.77 -4.83 -8.63
C THR A 168 29.72 -6.18 -7.92
N GLN A 169 28.53 -6.70 -7.60
CA GLN A 169 28.37 -7.98 -6.92
C GLN A 169 28.87 -9.16 -7.79
N ALA A 170 29.04 -10.31 -7.16
CA ALA A 170 29.32 -11.56 -7.86
C ALA A 170 28.11 -12.03 -8.68
N TYR A 171 28.37 -12.82 -9.72
CA TYR A 171 27.30 -13.54 -10.41
C TYR A 171 26.71 -14.62 -9.51
N GLY A 172 25.40 -14.79 -9.59
CA GLY A 172 24.71 -15.87 -8.89
C GLY A 172 24.83 -17.23 -9.59
N VAL A 173 23.90 -18.12 -9.25
CA VAL A 173 23.85 -19.46 -9.84
C VAL A 173 23.31 -19.35 -11.27
N GLY A 174 24.00 -20.01 -12.20
CA GLY A 174 23.60 -19.98 -13.61
C GLY A 174 22.34 -20.80 -13.86
N LEU A 175 21.49 -20.32 -14.77
CA LEU A 175 20.38 -21.07 -15.35
C LEU A 175 20.84 -21.79 -16.62
N ASP A 176 20.56 -23.09 -16.73
CA ASP A 176 20.81 -23.87 -17.94
C ASP A 176 19.90 -23.40 -19.09
N THR A 177 20.52 -23.15 -20.23
CA THR A 177 19.89 -22.65 -21.46
C THR A 177 20.21 -23.53 -22.67
N SER A 178 20.66 -24.76 -22.44
CA SER A 178 20.90 -25.77 -23.48
C SER A 178 19.62 -26.13 -24.25
N THR A 179 18.46 -25.94 -23.64
CA THR A 179 17.12 -26.06 -24.25
C THR A 179 16.31 -24.79 -24.05
N ASN A 180 15.16 -24.68 -24.73
CA ASN A 180 14.21 -23.61 -24.43
C ASN A 180 13.80 -23.68 -22.96
N VAL A 181 13.64 -22.51 -22.35
CA VAL A 181 13.20 -22.37 -20.97
C VAL A 181 11.98 -21.44 -20.96
N THR A 182 10.95 -21.82 -20.21
CA THR A 182 9.77 -20.99 -19.98
C THR A 182 9.64 -20.73 -18.49
N ASN A 183 9.48 -19.46 -18.11
CA ASN A 183 9.43 -19.02 -16.72
C ASN A 183 10.63 -19.49 -15.88
N GLY A 184 11.82 -19.57 -16.49
CA GLY A 184 13.06 -19.94 -15.81
C GLY A 184 13.46 -18.90 -14.78
N ILE A 185 14.01 -19.35 -13.65
CA ILE A 185 14.47 -18.46 -12.58
C ILE A 185 15.99 -18.41 -12.58
N VAL A 186 16.53 -17.19 -12.63
CA VAL A 186 17.97 -16.94 -12.46
C VAL A 186 18.16 -16.19 -11.16
N PHE A 187 18.97 -16.74 -10.25
CA PHE A 187 19.22 -16.14 -8.95
C PHE A 187 20.46 -15.25 -8.96
N ALA A 188 20.44 -14.19 -8.17
CA ALA A 188 21.61 -13.43 -7.80
C ALA A 188 22.48 -14.22 -6.80
N ALA A 189 23.64 -13.67 -6.45
CA ALA A 189 24.61 -14.33 -5.59
C ALA A 189 24.10 -14.64 -4.17
N ASP A 190 23.09 -13.91 -3.69
CA ASP A 190 22.47 -14.14 -2.39
C ASP A 190 21.50 -15.33 -2.36
N GLY A 191 21.14 -15.88 -3.53
CA GLY A 191 20.14 -16.94 -3.66
C GLY A 191 18.71 -16.51 -3.32
N GLN A 192 18.47 -15.21 -3.11
CA GLN A 192 17.17 -14.66 -2.72
C GLN A 192 16.63 -13.69 -3.78
N ALA A 193 17.46 -12.85 -4.37
CA ALA A 193 17.05 -12.00 -5.47
C ALA A 193 17.06 -12.77 -6.80
N TRP A 194 16.09 -12.53 -7.68
CA TRP A 194 15.92 -13.32 -8.90
C TRP A 194 15.31 -12.55 -10.08
N LEU A 195 15.53 -13.09 -11.28
CA LEU A 195 14.81 -12.78 -12.52
C LEU A 195 14.02 -14.00 -13.00
N GLN A 196 12.81 -13.76 -13.51
CA GLN A 196 12.06 -14.75 -14.28
C GLN A 196 12.19 -14.43 -15.76
N VAL A 197 12.57 -15.43 -16.55
CA VAL A 197 12.93 -15.28 -17.95
C VAL A 197 12.34 -16.39 -18.82
N ASP A 198 12.12 -16.08 -20.09
CA ASP A 198 11.95 -17.05 -21.16
C ASP A 198 13.21 -17.07 -22.03
N ILE A 199 13.59 -18.26 -22.49
CA ILE A 199 14.76 -18.51 -23.32
C ILE A 199 14.36 -19.31 -24.55
N VAL A 200 14.67 -18.77 -25.73
CA VAL A 200 14.62 -19.50 -27.00
C VAL A 200 16.05 -19.90 -27.35
N ALA A 201 16.44 -21.13 -27.00
CA ALA A 201 17.83 -21.59 -27.09
C ALA A 201 18.40 -21.52 -28.50
N ALA A 202 17.60 -21.82 -29.52
CA ALA A 202 17.99 -21.72 -30.92
C ALA A 202 18.34 -20.28 -31.36
N SER A 203 17.86 -19.28 -30.62
CA SER A 203 18.09 -17.86 -30.89
C SER A 203 19.23 -17.27 -30.06
N LEU A 204 19.87 -18.05 -29.16
CA LEU A 204 20.95 -17.56 -28.32
C LEU A 204 22.21 -17.23 -29.14
N PRO A 205 23.01 -16.24 -28.72
CA PRO A 205 24.25 -15.88 -29.41
C PRO A 205 25.25 -17.04 -29.50
N THR A 206 26.08 -17.04 -30.54
CA THR A 206 27.14 -18.05 -30.72
C THR A 206 28.41 -17.77 -29.92
N VAL A 207 28.44 -16.67 -29.15
CA VAL A 207 29.56 -16.24 -28.30
C VAL A 207 29.02 -15.70 -26.97
N ASP A 208 29.90 -15.55 -25.98
CA ASP A 208 29.55 -14.92 -24.71
C ASP A 208 29.04 -13.49 -24.94
N ARG A 209 27.93 -13.14 -24.28
CA ARG A 209 27.27 -11.83 -24.42
C ARG A 209 26.75 -11.33 -23.09
N THR A 210 26.67 -10.01 -22.98
CA THR A 210 26.17 -9.32 -21.80
C THR A 210 25.12 -8.31 -22.21
N ASP A 211 24.06 -8.24 -21.43
CA ASP A 211 23.11 -7.12 -21.45
C ASP A 211 23.07 -6.44 -20.08
N THR A 212 22.75 -5.15 -20.08
CA THR A 212 22.60 -4.35 -18.86
C THR A 212 21.32 -3.54 -18.91
N TRP A 213 20.67 -3.42 -17.76
CA TRP A 213 19.47 -2.59 -17.59
C TRP A 213 19.54 -1.83 -16.27
N THR A 214 18.94 -0.64 -16.25
CA THR A 214 18.64 0.05 -15.00
C THR A 214 17.39 -0.56 -14.39
N LEU A 215 17.51 -1.01 -13.13
CA LEU A 215 16.39 -1.36 -12.29
C LEU A 215 15.97 -0.17 -11.44
N ALA A 216 14.65 0.04 -11.36
CA ALA A 216 14.05 1.00 -10.46
C ALA A 216 12.84 0.34 -9.77
N TYR A 217 12.56 0.75 -8.54
CA TYR A 217 11.31 0.39 -7.91
C TYR A 217 10.16 0.97 -8.74
N PRO A 218 9.10 0.19 -8.98
CA PRO A 218 8.00 0.70 -9.75
C PRO A 218 7.25 1.71 -8.89
N GLU A 219 7.23 2.97 -9.31
CA GLU A 219 6.38 3.93 -8.64
C GLU A 219 4.92 3.57 -8.93
N ARG A 220 4.06 3.60 -7.90
CA ARG A 220 2.60 3.63 -8.03
C ARG A 220 1.86 2.33 -8.41
N THR A 221 2.45 1.14 -8.21
CA THR A 221 1.83 -0.13 -8.68
C THR A 221 0.84 -0.76 -7.71
N LEU A 222 1.20 -0.94 -6.45
CA LEU A 222 0.32 -1.52 -5.42
C LEU A 222 -0.26 -0.45 -4.48
N THR A 223 0.53 0.60 -4.24
CA THR A 223 0.12 1.80 -3.51
C THR A 223 0.32 3.00 -4.43
N PRO A 224 -0.67 3.34 -5.26
CA PRO A 224 -0.52 4.43 -6.21
C PRO A 224 -0.39 5.80 -5.51
N ASP A 225 0.54 6.63 -5.99
CA ASP A 225 0.80 8.00 -5.49
C ASP A 225 -0.31 8.98 -5.93
N TYR A 226 -1.49 8.76 -5.37
CA TYR A 226 -2.66 9.65 -5.48
C TYR A 226 -3.14 10.16 -4.12
N GLU A 227 -2.41 9.79 -3.05
CA GLU A 227 -2.64 10.24 -1.69
C GLU A 227 -2.73 11.77 -1.70
N GLY A 228 -3.95 12.32 -1.54
CA GLY A 228 -4.21 13.75 -1.50
C GLY A 228 -5.10 14.34 -2.59
N TYR A 229 -5.17 13.76 -3.78
CA TYR A 229 -6.10 14.25 -4.83
C TYR A 229 -7.56 13.83 -4.56
N GLU A 230 -7.72 12.85 -3.68
CA GLU A 230 -9.00 12.25 -3.35
C GLU A 230 -9.74 12.99 -2.25
N THR A 231 -9.02 13.71 -1.40
CA THR A 231 -9.59 14.46 -0.29
C THR A 231 -9.72 15.91 -0.69
N LYS A 232 -10.97 16.35 -0.85
CA LYS A 232 -11.27 17.78 -0.88
C LYS A 232 -10.96 18.34 0.51
N ASN A 233 -10.46 19.58 0.59
CA ASN A 233 -10.04 20.26 1.83
C ASN A 233 -11.11 20.34 2.96
N ASP A 234 -12.33 19.85 2.71
CA ASP A 234 -13.49 19.91 3.60
C ASP A 234 -13.81 18.61 4.34
N ILE A 235 -13.05 17.51 4.21
CA ILE A 235 -13.40 16.22 4.83
C ILE A 235 -12.47 15.77 5.97
N GLY A 236 -11.26 16.34 6.12
CA GLY A 236 -10.39 16.14 7.29
C GLY A 236 -9.45 14.94 7.19
N GLY A 237 -9.17 14.49 5.96
CA GLY A 237 -8.44 13.27 5.63
C GLY A 237 -9.34 12.03 5.61
N LYS A 238 -8.74 10.88 5.32
CA LYS A 238 -9.38 9.56 5.44
C LYS A 238 -8.34 8.46 5.70
N THR A 239 -8.79 7.35 6.29
CA THR A 239 -8.02 6.10 6.26
C THR A 239 -8.48 5.21 5.12
N ARG A 240 -7.53 4.46 4.53
CA ARG A 240 -7.77 3.50 3.45
C ARG A 240 -7.15 2.16 3.81
N TYR A 241 -7.80 1.09 3.35
CA TYR A 241 -7.41 -0.30 3.58
C TYR A 241 -7.27 -1.04 2.25
N ARG A 242 -6.11 -1.65 2.03
CA ARG A 242 -5.84 -2.50 0.87
C ARG A 242 -5.31 -3.85 1.32
N LEU A 243 -5.80 -4.92 0.71
CA LEU A 243 -5.29 -6.25 0.94
C LEU A 243 -4.25 -6.60 -0.13
N GLU A 244 -3.19 -7.27 0.27
CA GLU A 244 -2.35 -8.08 -0.62
C GLU A 244 -2.39 -9.54 -0.17
N CYS A 245 -2.41 -10.45 -1.14
CA CYS A 245 -2.52 -11.88 -0.89
C CYS A 245 -1.17 -12.55 -1.10
N VAL A 246 -0.57 -13.02 -0.02
CA VAL A 246 0.73 -13.68 -0.03
C VAL A 246 0.52 -15.19 -0.05
N LYS A 247 1.14 -15.90 -0.98
CA LYS A 247 0.99 -17.34 -1.15
C LYS A 247 2.34 -18.03 -1.22
N ASN A 248 2.46 -19.15 -0.52
CA ASN A 248 3.54 -20.10 -0.73
C ASN A 248 3.19 -21.00 -1.92
N THR A 249 3.89 -20.86 -3.03
CA THR A 249 3.71 -21.69 -4.23
C THR A 249 4.65 -22.89 -4.26
N ASP A 250 5.49 -23.06 -3.23
CA ASP A 250 6.25 -24.29 -3.06
C ASP A 250 5.27 -25.48 -2.85
N PRO A 251 5.43 -26.59 -3.58
CA PRO A 251 4.54 -27.73 -3.46
C PRO A 251 4.80 -28.59 -2.23
N ALA A 252 5.96 -28.45 -1.57
CA ALA A 252 6.42 -29.38 -0.53
C ALA A 252 6.80 -28.68 0.77
N ASP A 253 7.47 -27.53 0.67
CA ASP A 253 8.16 -26.94 1.80
C ASP A 253 7.38 -25.76 2.42
N THR A 254 7.41 -25.69 3.75
CA THR A 254 6.77 -24.63 4.53
C THR A 254 7.72 -23.45 4.67
N MET A 255 7.22 -22.23 4.51
CA MET A 255 7.97 -21.02 4.89
C MET A 255 7.83 -20.83 6.40
N VAL A 256 8.93 -21.00 7.13
CA VAL A 256 8.95 -20.94 8.59
C VAL A 256 9.16 -19.49 9.04
N ASP A 257 8.47 -19.05 10.08
CA ASP A 257 8.60 -17.70 10.63
C ASP A 257 8.45 -16.54 9.63
N LEU A 258 7.56 -16.72 8.64
CA LEU A 258 7.29 -15.69 7.64
C LEU A 258 6.90 -14.39 8.34
N SER A 259 7.59 -13.31 7.97
CA SER A 259 7.43 -11.99 8.55
C SER A 259 7.43 -10.94 7.45
N VAL A 260 6.77 -9.81 7.71
CA VAL A 260 6.62 -8.72 6.75
C VAL A 260 6.80 -7.35 7.42
N TYR A 261 7.41 -6.40 6.71
CA TYR A 261 7.49 -5.00 7.12
C TYR A 261 7.47 -4.10 5.88
N THR A 262 7.21 -2.80 6.05
CA THR A 262 7.19 -1.82 4.95
C THR A 262 8.47 -1.01 4.85
N GLY A 263 8.61 -0.39 3.68
CA GLY A 263 9.40 0.81 3.45
C GLY A 263 9.23 1.93 4.46
N LYS A 264 10.31 2.66 4.73
CA LYS A 264 10.22 4.00 5.29
C LYS A 264 11.22 4.90 4.58
N PRO A 265 10.97 6.22 4.54
CA PRO A 265 11.90 7.13 3.91
C PRO A 265 13.30 7.06 4.52
N SER A 266 14.31 7.22 3.66
CA SER A 266 15.70 7.34 4.07
C SER A 266 15.91 8.62 4.88
N GLY A 267 16.84 8.60 5.82
CA GLY A 267 17.18 9.75 6.65
C GLY A 267 17.56 9.32 8.06
N ALA A 268 18.58 9.99 8.61
CA ALA A 268 19.00 9.76 9.98
C ALA A 268 17.96 10.30 10.97
N GLN A 269 17.97 9.77 12.19
CA GLN A 269 17.21 10.33 13.31
C GLN A 269 17.70 11.75 13.60
N SER A 270 16.79 12.63 14.05
CA SER A 270 17.07 14.02 14.39
C SER A 270 16.52 14.38 15.76
N ALA A 271 16.62 15.65 16.15
CA ALA A 271 16.01 16.18 17.35
C ALA A 271 15.36 17.53 17.10
N VAL A 272 14.32 17.86 17.87
CA VAL A 272 13.75 19.21 17.95
C VAL A 272 14.86 20.17 18.35
N ALA A 273 15.11 21.20 17.56
CA ALA A 273 16.24 22.11 17.77
C ALA A 273 16.10 22.94 19.06
N SER A 274 17.22 23.49 19.53
CA SER A 274 17.24 24.33 20.73
C SER A 274 16.28 25.51 20.62
N GLY A 275 15.52 25.77 21.69
CA GLY A 275 14.53 26.85 21.72
C GLY A 275 13.24 26.60 20.92
N GLN A 276 13.12 25.45 20.25
CA GLN A 276 11.94 25.09 19.46
C GLN A 276 10.95 24.23 20.26
N SER A 277 9.68 24.29 19.85
CA SER A 277 8.61 23.44 20.39
C SER A 277 7.52 23.27 19.34
N LEU A 278 6.69 22.25 19.50
CA LEU A 278 5.50 22.04 18.68
C LEU A 278 4.30 21.69 19.57
N GLY A 279 3.21 22.42 19.44
CA GLY A 279 1.96 22.13 20.13
C GLY A 279 1.09 21.08 19.41
N LEU A 280 -0.21 21.10 19.72
CA LEU A 280 -1.20 20.25 19.03
C LEU A 280 -1.82 20.92 17.81
N VAL A 281 -1.71 22.24 17.68
CA VAL A 281 -2.20 22.99 16.52
C VAL A 281 -1.21 22.94 15.36
N ALA A 282 -1.65 23.32 14.16
CA ALA A 282 -0.76 23.45 13.01
C ALA A 282 0.38 24.43 13.34
N GLY A 283 1.59 24.10 12.93
CA GLY A 283 2.77 24.87 13.30
C GLY A 283 4.04 24.39 12.62
N ALA A 284 5.12 25.12 12.87
CA ALA A 284 6.44 24.79 12.34
C ALA A 284 7.48 24.81 13.45
N PHE A 285 8.52 24.00 13.30
CA PHE A 285 9.66 23.94 14.21
C PHE A 285 10.91 23.49 13.46
N ASP A 286 12.08 23.89 13.95
CA ASP A 286 13.34 23.43 13.40
C ASP A 286 13.81 22.12 14.03
N VAL A 287 14.48 21.31 13.22
CA VAL A 287 15.21 20.13 13.67
C VAL A 287 16.71 20.34 13.53
N THR A 288 17.52 19.59 14.26
CA THR A 288 18.98 19.72 14.20
C THR A 288 19.52 19.40 12.80
N ASP A 289 19.01 18.35 12.18
CA ASP A 289 19.38 17.94 10.82
C ASP A 289 18.23 17.17 10.14
N ALA A 290 17.77 17.64 8.99
CA ALA A 290 16.79 16.96 8.13
C ALA A 290 17.41 16.50 6.80
N THR A 291 18.74 16.40 6.71
CA THR A 291 19.43 15.98 5.50
C THR A 291 18.98 14.57 5.09
N GLY A 292 18.61 14.42 3.82
CA GLY A 292 18.11 13.17 3.26
C GLY A 292 16.63 12.88 3.53
N TRP A 293 15.93 13.70 4.31
CA TRP A 293 14.50 13.52 4.58
C TRP A 293 13.65 13.96 3.36
N PRO A 294 12.43 13.41 3.17
CA PRO A 294 11.50 13.88 2.14
C PRO A 294 11.18 15.37 2.26
N VAL A 295 10.87 16.04 1.14
CA VAL A 295 10.58 17.48 1.13
C VAL A 295 9.11 17.79 1.44
N LYS A 296 8.20 16.87 1.14
CA LYS A 296 6.74 17.03 1.31
C LYS A 296 6.12 15.74 1.81
N GLY A 297 5.00 15.87 2.51
CA GLY A 297 4.06 14.81 2.89
C GLY A 297 4.70 13.57 3.49
N PHE A 298 5.15 13.64 4.75
CA PHE A 298 5.77 12.47 5.40
C PHE A 298 5.47 12.41 6.89
N TRP A 299 5.58 11.21 7.42
CA TRP A 299 5.32 10.92 8.83
C TRP A 299 6.60 10.96 9.64
N ILE A 300 6.50 11.52 10.85
CA ILE A 300 7.56 11.50 11.86
C ILE A 300 7.02 11.02 13.20
N ARG A 301 7.88 10.40 13.99
CA ARG A 301 7.59 10.01 15.38
C ARG A 301 8.57 10.69 16.32
N ASN A 302 8.06 11.35 17.34
CA ASN A 302 8.84 11.69 18.52
C ASN A 302 8.88 10.48 19.45
N LYS A 303 10.04 9.85 19.60
CA LYS A 303 10.19 8.60 20.38
C LYS A 303 10.48 8.83 21.86
N THR A 304 10.68 10.08 22.27
CA THR A 304 11.06 10.45 23.65
C THR A 304 9.90 10.90 24.53
N VAL A 305 8.70 11.01 23.97
CA VAL A 305 7.49 11.39 24.70
C VAL A 305 6.63 10.18 25.04
N ASN A 306 5.61 10.38 25.88
CA ASN A 306 4.69 9.33 26.32
C ASN A 306 5.42 8.10 26.89
N SER A 307 6.40 8.32 27.75
CA SER A 307 7.23 7.25 28.35
C SER A 307 7.88 6.32 27.31
N GLY A 308 8.25 6.86 26.15
CA GLY A 308 8.89 6.10 25.06
C GLY A 308 7.91 5.48 24.06
N VAL A 309 6.60 5.51 24.33
CA VAL A 309 5.58 5.08 23.35
C VAL A 309 5.58 6.03 22.14
N GLY A 310 5.84 7.32 22.38
CA GLY A 310 6.00 8.33 21.35
C GLY A 310 4.71 8.98 20.86
N ASP A 311 4.88 9.93 19.95
CA ASP A 311 3.83 10.77 19.33
C ASP A 311 4.11 10.86 17.83
N CYS A 312 3.07 10.74 17.00
CA CYS A 312 3.17 10.74 15.54
C CYS A 312 2.63 12.06 14.95
N ARG A 313 3.38 12.66 14.01
CA ARG A 313 2.98 13.86 13.29
C ARG A 313 3.12 13.71 11.80
N TYR A 314 2.23 14.39 11.09
CA TYR A 314 2.31 14.55 9.65
C TYR A 314 2.98 15.89 9.32
N VAL A 315 4.07 15.81 8.55
CA VAL A 315 4.77 16.96 8.00
C VAL A 315 4.21 17.22 6.60
N ASN A 316 3.54 18.35 6.42
CA ASN A 316 3.02 18.77 5.12
C ASN A 316 4.17 19.07 4.15
N TYR A 317 5.14 19.86 4.60
CA TYR A 317 6.39 20.09 3.87
C TYR A 317 7.53 20.50 4.80
N ARG A 318 8.74 20.46 4.28
CA ARG A 318 9.93 21.04 4.93
C ARG A 318 10.60 22.08 4.04
N SER A 319 11.26 23.02 4.69
CA SER A 319 12.16 23.98 4.05
C SER A 319 13.49 23.96 4.80
N GLY A 320 14.52 23.34 4.22
CA GLY A 320 15.75 23.02 4.95
C GLY A 320 15.45 22.10 6.14
N ASN A 321 15.78 22.58 7.35
CA ASN A 321 15.54 21.90 8.63
C ASN A 321 14.23 22.31 9.30
N THR A 322 13.47 23.26 8.74
CA THR A 322 12.17 23.65 9.28
C THR A 322 11.09 22.69 8.78
N LEU A 323 10.35 22.07 9.70
CA LEU A 323 9.25 21.17 9.40
C LEU A 323 7.92 21.88 9.62
N TYR A 324 7.00 21.82 8.65
CA TYR A 324 5.67 22.40 8.74
C TYR A 324 4.65 21.28 8.92
N CYS A 325 4.06 21.21 10.11
CA CYS A 325 3.16 20.13 10.53
C CYS A 325 1.71 20.60 10.55
N PHE A 326 0.80 19.67 10.25
CA PHE A 326 -0.61 19.89 10.51
C PHE A 326 -0.93 19.83 12.01
N GLY A 327 -2.07 20.41 12.37
CA GLY A 327 -2.64 20.21 13.69
C GLY A 327 -3.10 18.77 13.85
N VAL A 328 -3.15 18.32 15.10
CA VAL A 328 -3.74 17.04 15.45
C VAL A 328 -5.21 17.29 15.79
N ASP A 329 -6.05 17.05 14.79
CA ASP A 329 -7.51 17.11 14.88
C ASP A 329 -8.16 15.73 14.71
N TRP A 330 -7.36 14.67 14.86
CA TRP A 330 -7.82 13.29 14.93
C TRP A 330 -7.82 12.80 16.37
N ALA A 331 -8.79 11.94 16.72
CA ALA A 331 -8.87 11.32 18.02
C ALA A 331 -9.35 9.88 17.96
N THR A 332 -9.00 9.12 18.98
CA THR A 332 -9.70 7.87 19.31
C THR A 332 -10.70 8.12 20.43
N LEU A 333 -11.87 7.47 20.36
CA LEU A 333 -12.90 7.55 21.39
C LEU A 333 -13.53 6.19 21.62
N ALA A 334 -13.34 5.63 22.81
CA ALA A 334 -14.04 4.41 23.21
C ALA A 334 -15.53 4.72 23.50
N PHE A 335 -16.43 3.82 23.09
CA PHE A 335 -17.86 3.92 23.36
C PHE A 335 -18.43 2.60 23.92
N ASN A 336 -19.57 2.71 24.59
CA ASN A 336 -20.35 1.58 25.08
C ASN A 336 -21.86 1.89 25.03
N THR A 337 -22.70 0.91 25.36
CA THR A 337 -24.16 1.04 25.42
C THR A 337 -24.78 1.60 24.12
N GLY A 338 -24.20 1.23 22.96
CA GLY A 338 -24.68 1.67 21.65
C GLY A 338 -26.04 1.04 21.32
N THR A 339 -27.00 1.89 20.97
CA THR A 339 -28.40 1.54 20.68
C THR A 339 -28.83 1.87 19.25
N SER A 340 -28.09 2.71 18.55
CA SER A 340 -28.30 3.07 17.15
C SER A 340 -26.96 3.21 16.47
N GLU A 341 -26.84 2.64 15.27
CA GLU A 341 -25.58 2.56 14.55
C GLU A 341 -25.02 3.94 14.22
N ILE A 342 -23.80 4.21 14.71
CA ILE A 342 -22.95 5.30 14.24
C ILE A 342 -22.22 4.81 12.99
N ARG A 343 -22.16 5.62 11.94
CA ARG A 343 -21.56 5.28 10.65
C ARG A 343 -20.42 6.24 10.30
N GLN A 344 -19.55 5.78 9.40
CA GLN A 344 -18.57 6.65 8.77
C GLN A 344 -19.29 7.85 8.11
N GLY A 345 -18.71 9.04 8.27
CA GLY A 345 -19.27 10.30 7.76
C GLY A 345 -20.24 10.99 8.71
N ASP A 346 -20.75 10.32 9.74
CA ASP A 346 -21.63 10.95 10.73
C ASP A 346 -20.92 12.11 11.43
N VAL A 347 -21.66 13.21 11.64
CA VAL A 347 -21.23 14.31 12.50
C VAL A 347 -21.64 13.98 13.93
N LEU A 348 -20.65 13.71 14.76
CA LEU A 348 -20.82 13.37 16.17
C LEU A 348 -20.79 14.63 17.02
N THR A 349 -21.69 14.72 18.00
CA THR A 349 -21.69 15.78 19.02
C THR A 349 -21.79 15.18 20.42
N GLY A 350 -20.93 15.63 21.33
CA GLY A 350 -20.99 15.29 22.76
C GLY A 350 -22.13 16.03 23.44
N ALA A 351 -23.05 15.31 24.06
CA ALA A 351 -24.25 15.89 24.67
C ALA A 351 -23.96 16.85 25.83
N THR A 352 -22.84 16.66 26.53
CA THR A 352 -22.44 17.47 27.69
C THR A 352 -21.27 18.37 27.36
N SER A 353 -20.26 17.86 26.66
CA SER A 353 -19.06 18.62 26.30
C SER A 353 -19.29 19.63 25.18
N GLY A 354 -20.30 19.40 24.32
CA GLY A 354 -20.47 20.14 23.07
C GLY A 354 -19.35 19.86 22.04
N ALA A 355 -18.45 18.91 22.31
CA ALA A 355 -17.39 18.54 21.39
C ALA A 355 -17.98 18.00 20.09
N THR A 356 -17.35 18.30 18.95
CA THR A 356 -17.80 17.84 17.64
C THR A 356 -16.69 17.10 16.92
N ALA A 357 -17.06 16.16 16.06
CA ALA A 357 -16.14 15.45 15.18
C ALA A 357 -16.89 14.82 13.99
N VAL A 358 -16.16 14.41 12.96
CA VAL A 358 -16.64 13.53 11.91
C VAL A 358 -16.11 12.12 12.16
N VAL A 359 -16.96 11.11 12.03
CA VAL A 359 -16.57 9.71 12.20
C VAL A 359 -15.81 9.24 10.97
N ASP A 360 -14.57 8.79 11.15
CA ASP A 360 -13.81 8.10 10.11
C ASP A 360 -14.01 6.59 10.18
N GLN A 361 -13.83 5.98 11.36
CA GLN A 361 -14.02 4.54 11.55
C GLN A 361 -14.90 4.24 12.76
N VAL A 362 -15.60 3.11 12.68
CA VAL A 362 -16.32 2.51 13.79
C VAL A 362 -15.85 1.06 13.92
N VAL A 363 -15.18 0.75 15.03
CA VAL A 363 -14.72 -0.61 15.34
C VAL A 363 -15.54 -1.12 16.52
N VAL A 364 -16.47 -2.02 16.26
CA VAL A 364 -17.25 -2.71 17.31
C VAL A 364 -16.43 -3.89 17.81
N THR A 365 -16.12 -3.91 19.11
CA THR A 365 -15.35 -4.99 19.74
C THR A 365 -16.23 -5.95 20.53
N SER A 366 -17.45 -5.54 20.89
CA SER A 366 -18.44 -6.40 21.54
C SER A 366 -19.87 -5.85 21.39
N GLY A 367 -20.86 -6.71 21.59
CA GLY A 367 -22.28 -6.36 21.49
C GLY A 367 -22.73 -6.07 20.05
N THR A 368 -23.96 -5.57 19.92
CA THR A 368 -24.55 -5.18 18.64
C THR A 368 -25.40 -3.94 18.81
N TRP A 369 -25.53 -3.12 17.76
CA TRP A 369 -26.36 -1.92 17.80
C TRP A 369 -27.83 -2.24 18.07
N GLY A 370 -28.38 -3.24 17.37
CA GLY A 370 -29.76 -3.69 17.57
C GLY A 370 -30.02 -4.32 18.94
N GLY A 371 -28.98 -4.84 19.61
CA GLY A 371 -29.05 -5.35 20.98
C GLY A 371 -28.95 -4.28 22.07
N GLY A 372 -28.73 -3.01 21.70
CA GLY A 372 -28.59 -1.92 22.67
C GLY A 372 -27.32 -1.98 23.52
N ASN A 373 -26.34 -2.77 23.11
CA ASN A 373 -25.15 -3.08 23.91
C ASN A 373 -23.84 -2.99 23.11
N ALA A 374 -23.83 -2.35 21.94
CA ALA A 374 -22.61 -2.17 21.17
C ALA A 374 -21.55 -1.40 21.98
N ALA A 375 -20.32 -1.90 21.94
CA ALA A 375 -19.16 -1.25 22.52
C ALA A 375 -17.95 -1.40 21.60
N GLY A 376 -17.06 -0.42 21.62
CA GLY A 376 -15.98 -0.34 20.64
C GLY A 376 -15.20 0.95 20.69
N THR A 377 -14.52 1.26 19.59
CA THR A 377 -13.71 2.46 19.41
C THR A 377 -14.10 3.18 18.13
N LEU A 378 -14.26 4.50 18.21
CA LEU A 378 -14.38 5.40 17.08
C LEU A 378 -13.02 5.99 16.74
N LEU A 379 -12.71 6.07 15.46
CA LEU A 379 -11.67 6.96 14.94
C LEU A 379 -12.36 8.22 14.41
N LEU A 380 -11.98 9.35 14.98
CA LEU A 380 -12.61 10.65 14.73
C LEU A 380 -11.62 11.57 14.02
N LYS A 381 -12.14 12.45 13.17
CA LYS A 381 -11.41 13.53 12.50
C LYS A 381 -12.14 14.86 12.67
N LYS A 382 -11.45 15.98 12.42
CA LYS A 382 -11.95 17.34 12.65
C LYS A 382 -12.49 17.55 14.07
N VAL A 383 -11.80 16.97 15.05
CA VAL A 383 -12.22 17.03 16.44
C VAL A 383 -12.08 18.46 16.96
N VAL A 384 -13.19 19.01 17.45
CA VAL A 384 -13.23 20.30 18.15
C VAL A 384 -13.70 20.05 19.58
N GLY A 385 -12.89 20.46 20.55
CA GLY A 385 -13.12 20.18 21.97
C GLY A 385 -12.69 18.77 22.38
N THR A 386 -13.20 18.28 23.49
CA THR A 386 -12.88 16.94 24.02
C THR A 386 -14.15 16.28 24.50
N PHE A 387 -14.44 15.10 23.94
CA PHE A 387 -15.55 14.29 24.43
C PHE A 387 -15.24 13.85 25.86
N SER A 388 -16.20 13.99 26.75
CA SER A 388 -16.11 13.64 28.16
C SER A 388 -16.54 12.20 28.41
N SER A 389 -15.91 11.54 29.39
CA SER A 389 -16.31 10.19 29.79
C SER A 389 -17.79 10.16 30.23
N SER A 390 -18.48 9.07 29.91
CA SER A 390 -19.88 8.80 30.26
C SER A 390 -20.94 9.71 29.62
N GLU A 391 -20.56 10.61 28.71
CA GLU A 391 -21.53 11.46 28.01
C GLU A 391 -22.25 10.71 26.86
N TYR A 392 -23.44 11.19 26.48
CA TYR A 392 -24.11 10.68 25.28
C TYR A 392 -23.44 11.20 24.01
N LEU A 393 -23.21 10.29 23.08
CA LEU A 393 -22.74 10.57 21.74
C LEU A 393 -23.96 10.72 20.83
N ARG A 394 -24.08 11.88 20.16
CA ARG A 394 -25.25 12.21 19.35
C ARG A 394 -24.92 12.37 17.88
N VAL A 395 -25.83 11.88 17.04
CA VAL A 395 -25.88 12.17 15.61
C VAL A 395 -27.24 12.81 15.35
N SER A 396 -27.25 14.00 14.74
CA SER A 396 -28.49 14.78 14.52
C SER A 396 -29.35 14.91 15.79
N SER A 397 -28.70 15.17 16.92
CA SER A 397 -29.29 15.29 18.27
C SER A 397 -29.90 14.01 18.87
N VAL A 398 -29.83 12.87 18.19
CA VAL A 398 -30.29 11.56 18.71
C VAL A 398 -29.16 10.88 19.46
N ASN A 399 -29.42 10.34 20.65
CA ASN A 399 -28.44 9.58 21.41
C ASN A 399 -28.17 8.22 20.73
N MET A 400 -26.93 7.97 20.35
CA MET A 400 -26.53 6.74 19.65
C MET A 400 -25.83 5.76 20.59
N ALA A 401 -24.91 6.26 21.41
CA ALA A 401 -24.10 5.50 22.37
C ALA A 401 -23.65 6.41 23.52
N ARG A 402 -22.86 5.87 24.45
CA ARG A 402 -22.14 6.65 25.47
C ARG A 402 -20.63 6.58 25.27
N ALA A 403 -19.94 7.68 25.53
CA ALA A 403 -18.49 7.70 25.62
C ALA A 403 -18.05 6.84 26.82
N ALA A 404 -17.19 5.85 26.59
CA ALA A 404 -16.64 5.02 27.66
C ALA A 404 -15.44 5.69 28.35
N ALA A 405 -14.79 6.63 27.67
CA ALA A 405 -13.67 7.43 28.17
C ALA A 405 -13.67 8.81 27.49
N ALA A 406 -12.78 9.69 27.94
CA ALA A 406 -12.53 10.93 27.20
C ALA A 406 -11.87 10.64 25.86
N SER A 407 -12.16 11.45 24.83
CA SER A 407 -11.49 11.32 23.53
C SER A 407 -9.99 11.66 23.67
N VAL A 408 -9.14 10.88 23.02
CA VAL A 408 -7.68 11.06 23.04
C VAL A 408 -7.21 11.52 21.68
N LEU A 409 -6.71 12.77 21.59
CA LEU A 409 -6.10 13.29 20.37
C LEU A 409 -4.84 12.50 20.00
N GLY A 410 -4.68 12.21 18.72
CA GLY A 410 -3.60 11.38 18.25
C GLY A 410 -3.75 10.92 16.81
N LEU A 411 -2.64 10.43 16.25
CA LEU A 411 -2.58 9.88 14.89
C LEU A 411 -1.95 8.49 14.96
N ARG A 412 -2.46 7.57 14.13
CA ARG A 412 -1.89 6.21 13.98
C ARG A 412 -1.75 5.42 15.29
N GLY A 413 -2.62 5.68 16.27
CA GLY A 413 -2.60 5.03 17.58
C GLY A 413 -1.64 5.66 18.59
N TYR A 414 -0.97 6.76 18.25
CA TYR A 414 -0.10 7.51 19.16
C TYR A 414 -0.83 8.71 19.76
N THR A 415 -0.79 8.87 21.08
CA THR A 415 -1.33 10.04 21.78
C THR A 415 -0.49 11.29 21.46
N ALA A 416 -1.15 12.37 21.06
CA ALA A 416 -0.49 13.62 20.77
C ALA A 416 -0.21 14.43 22.05
N VAL A 417 1.01 14.95 22.18
CA VAL A 417 1.45 15.83 23.27
C VAL A 417 2.32 16.97 22.73
N SER A 418 2.56 18.01 23.53
CA SER A 418 3.49 19.06 23.12
C SER A 418 4.93 18.53 23.06
N TRP A 419 5.67 18.92 22.03
CA TRP A 419 7.08 18.57 21.85
C TRP A 419 7.97 19.71 22.31
N ALA A 420 9.13 19.37 22.87
CA ALA A 420 10.11 20.31 23.35
C ALA A 420 11.48 20.09 22.71
N ALA A 421 12.34 21.10 22.78
CA ALA A 421 13.75 21.02 22.37
C ALA A 421 14.45 19.76 22.93
N GLY A 422 15.27 19.12 22.09
CA GLY A 422 15.98 17.89 22.43
C GLY A 422 15.14 16.61 22.34
N ASN A 423 13.82 16.70 22.12
CA ASN A 423 13.02 15.53 21.81
C ASN A 423 13.52 14.88 20.52
N VAL A 424 13.66 13.57 20.55
CA VAL A 424 14.24 12.78 19.48
C VAL A 424 13.14 12.35 18.51
N ILE A 425 13.38 12.60 17.22
CA ILE A 425 12.42 12.35 16.14
C ILE A 425 13.00 11.44 15.07
N GLU A 426 12.16 10.55 14.53
CA GLU A 426 12.52 9.63 13.45
C GLU A 426 11.46 9.61 12.35
N LEU A 427 11.87 9.37 11.11
CA LEU A 427 10.97 9.14 9.98
C LEU A 427 10.18 7.85 10.17
N MET A 428 8.89 7.88 9.81
CA MET A 428 7.99 6.74 9.84
C MET A 428 7.64 6.26 8.43
N PRO A 429 7.20 4.98 8.28
CA PRO A 429 6.63 4.51 7.02
C PRO A 429 5.31 5.24 6.73
N ASP A 430 4.93 5.32 5.45
CA ASP A 430 3.64 5.92 5.06
C ASP A 430 2.45 5.01 5.39
N VAL A 431 2.69 3.71 5.55
CA VAL A 431 1.67 2.68 5.72
C VAL A 431 1.86 1.91 7.03
N ASP A 432 0.75 1.63 7.73
CA ASP A 432 0.69 0.60 8.77
C ASP A 432 0.26 -0.73 8.15
N ILE A 433 0.70 -1.85 8.71
CA ILE A 433 0.29 -3.18 8.23
C ILE A 433 -0.37 -4.00 9.33
N GLY A 434 -1.33 -4.81 8.94
CA GLY A 434 -1.96 -5.85 9.74
C GLY A 434 -2.05 -7.13 8.92
N ALA A 435 -2.40 -8.24 9.55
CA ALA A 435 -2.54 -9.51 8.84
C ALA A 435 -3.74 -10.29 9.32
N ASN A 436 -4.30 -11.09 8.42
CA ASN A 436 -5.29 -12.10 8.75
C ASN A 436 -5.03 -13.38 7.94
N LYS A 437 -5.52 -14.49 8.49
CA LYS A 437 -5.60 -15.75 7.76
C LYS A 437 -6.97 -15.84 7.08
N PRO A 438 -7.04 -16.28 5.81
CA PRO A 438 -8.32 -16.53 5.17
C PRO A 438 -9.07 -17.66 5.89
N ALA A 439 -10.41 -17.66 5.83
CA ALA A 439 -11.19 -18.79 6.33
C ALA A 439 -11.08 -19.99 5.37
N VAL A 440 -11.41 -19.79 4.08
CA VAL A 440 -11.36 -20.81 3.01
C VAL A 440 -10.84 -20.19 1.71
N ASN A 441 -9.57 -19.78 1.69
CA ASN A 441 -8.97 -18.94 0.62
C ASN A 441 -9.70 -17.61 0.33
N GLN A 442 -10.73 -17.31 1.12
CA GLN A 442 -11.52 -16.10 1.08
C GLN A 442 -11.15 -15.22 2.26
N TYR A 443 -10.92 -13.96 1.97
CA TYR A 443 -10.70 -12.92 2.94
C TYR A 443 -11.99 -12.17 3.22
N GLU A 444 -11.98 -11.41 4.31
CA GLU A 444 -13.02 -10.42 4.54
C GLU A 444 -13.07 -9.41 3.41
N ASN A 445 -14.30 -9.09 3.01
CA ASN A 445 -14.60 -8.04 2.07
C ASN A 445 -15.23 -6.85 2.81
N PRO A 446 -14.44 -5.84 3.21
CA PRO A 446 -14.98 -4.64 3.82
C PRO A 446 -15.94 -3.96 2.83
N ALA A 447 -16.98 -3.31 3.35
CA ALA A 447 -18.02 -2.69 2.52
C ALA A 447 -17.44 -1.66 1.54
N ALA A 448 -16.38 -0.95 1.95
CA ALA A 448 -15.62 -0.02 1.13
C ALA A 448 -14.13 -0.05 1.52
N GLU A 449 -13.27 0.51 0.68
CA GLU A 449 -11.84 0.67 0.99
C GLU A 449 -11.56 1.55 2.20
N THR A 450 -12.54 2.34 2.64
CA THR A 450 -12.46 3.22 3.80
C THR A 450 -13.00 2.56 5.05
N ILE A 451 -13.28 1.25 5.04
CA ILE A 451 -13.74 0.52 6.22
C ILE A 451 -12.64 -0.46 6.63
N ALA A 452 -12.24 -0.40 7.90
CA ALA A 452 -11.27 -1.32 8.44
C ALA A 452 -11.77 -2.77 8.35
N PRO A 453 -10.92 -3.73 7.91
CA PRO A 453 -11.25 -5.15 7.99
C PRO A 453 -11.37 -5.56 9.47
N ALA A 454 -12.40 -6.33 9.79
CA ALA A 454 -12.62 -6.90 11.10
C ALA A 454 -11.46 -7.83 11.54
N ASN A 455 -11.21 -7.83 12.84
CA ASN A 455 -10.19 -8.68 13.48
C ASN A 455 -8.76 -8.49 12.95
N VAL A 456 -8.47 -7.38 12.27
CA VAL A 456 -7.11 -7.02 11.86
C VAL A 456 -6.57 -5.96 12.80
N VAL A 457 -5.44 -6.27 13.44
CA VAL A 457 -4.68 -5.31 14.24
C VAL A 457 -3.59 -4.72 13.37
N PHE A 458 -3.64 -3.40 13.18
CA PHE A 458 -2.63 -2.67 12.43
C PHE A 458 -1.50 -2.19 13.34
N GLN A 459 -0.27 -2.32 12.87
CA GLN A 459 0.91 -1.80 13.53
C GLN A 459 1.87 -1.15 12.54
N THR A 460 2.70 -0.25 13.04
CA THR A 460 3.77 0.36 12.25
C THR A 460 4.99 -0.57 12.21
N ALA A 461 5.08 -1.41 11.18
CA ALA A 461 6.18 -2.35 10.97
C ALA A 461 7.09 -1.86 9.83
N PHE A 462 8.26 -1.30 10.14
CA PHE A 462 9.12 -0.60 9.17
C PHE A 462 10.57 -1.13 9.12
N SER A 463 10.84 -2.22 9.84
CA SER A 463 12.15 -2.88 9.86
C SER A 463 11.97 -4.35 10.23
N ALA A 464 12.99 -5.18 10.01
CA ALA A 464 12.98 -6.56 10.48
C ALA A 464 12.78 -6.66 12.01
N ALA A 465 13.26 -5.69 12.78
CA ALA A 465 13.08 -5.67 14.24
C ALA A 465 11.64 -5.35 14.68
N THR A 466 10.86 -4.68 13.82
CA THR A 466 9.45 -4.31 14.06
C THR A 466 8.49 -5.04 13.14
N ALA A 467 8.96 -6.09 12.46
CA ALA A 467 8.19 -6.81 11.46
C ALA A 467 6.93 -7.44 12.06
N LEU A 468 5.87 -7.46 11.26
CA LEU A 468 4.67 -8.21 11.55
C LEU A 468 4.93 -9.69 11.31
N TYR A 469 4.80 -10.49 12.36
CA TYR A 469 4.93 -11.94 12.28
C TYR A 469 3.68 -12.57 11.69
N LEU A 470 3.82 -13.31 10.59
CA LEU A 470 2.73 -13.99 9.89
C LEU A 470 2.57 -15.46 10.31
N ASN A 471 3.46 -15.99 11.16
CA ASN A 471 3.61 -17.43 11.45
C ASN A 471 4.10 -18.23 10.22
N HIS A 472 4.12 -19.56 10.35
CA HIS A 472 4.45 -20.46 9.25
C HIS A 472 3.41 -20.38 8.12
N LEU A 473 3.87 -20.39 6.87
CA LEU A 473 3.05 -20.48 5.68
C LEU A 473 3.30 -21.80 4.95
N GLY A 474 2.40 -22.77 5.16
CA GLY A 474 2.51 -24.10 4.57
C GLY A 474 2.40 -24.14 3.05
N PRO A 475 2.77 -25.25 2.40
CA PRO A 475 2.68 -25.43 0.95
C PRO A 475 1.28 -25.13 0.41
N GLY A 476 1.21 -24.30 -0.64
CA GLY A 476 -0.05 -23.88 -1.27
C GLY A 476 -0.96 -22.98 -0.42
N LYS A 477 -0.57 -22.65 0.82
CA LYS A 477 -1.36 -21.78 1.71
C LYS A 477 -1.11 -20.30 1.43
N LEU A 478 -2.04 -19.48 1.91
CA LEU A 478 -2.02 -18.03 1.72
C LEU A 478 -2.36 -17.27 3.00
N HIS A 479 -1.74 -16.10 3.17
CA HIS A 479 -2.00 -15.11 4.22
C HIS A 479 -2.32 -13.75 3.60
N GLY A 480 -3.17 -13.00 4.28
CA GLY A 480 -3.55 -11.65 3.88
C GLY A 480 -2.73 -10.64 4.64
N VAL A 481 -2.12 -9.70 3.93
CA VAL A 481 -1.46 -8.54 4.54
C VAL A 481 -2.29 -7.32 4.18
N TRP A 482 -2.87 -6.70 5.20
CA TRP A 482 -3.63 -5.47 5.04
C TRP A 482 -2.71 -4.27 5.24
N ARG A 483 -2.81 -3.32 4.34
CA ARG A 483 -2.16 -2.02 4.38
C ARG A 483 -3.20 -0.99 4.81
N ARG A 484 -2.84 -0.18 5.80
CA ARG A 484 -3.62 0.99 6.23
C ARG A 484 -2.84 2.25 5.89
N GLU A 485 -3.37 3.00 4.93
CA GLU A 485 -2.90 4.31 4.51
C GLU A 485 -3.66 5.40 5.30
N TRP A 486 -2.94 6.45 5.69
CA TRP A 486 -3.51 7.64 6.32
C TRP A 486 -3.33 8.82 5.36
N ILE A 487 -4.43 9.25 4.75
CA ILE A 487 -4.43 10.31 3.75
C ILE A 487 -4.88 11.59 4.45
N MET A 488 -3.98 12.57 4.55
CA MET A 488 -4.27 13.88 5.13
C MET A 488 -4.78 14.86 4.06
N ASP A 489 -5.58 15.85 4.44
CA ASP A 489 -6.20 16.82 3.52
C ASP A 489 -5.19 17.67 2.71
N GLY A 490 -5.53 17.96 1.45
CA GLY A 490 -4.89 19.01 0.65
C GLY A 490 -3.55 18.64 0.01
N HIS A 491 -3.29 17.35 -0.18
CA HIS A 491 -1.99 16.87 -0.65
C HIS A 491 -1.93 16.74 -2.18
N GLN A 492 -0.85 17.22 -2.80
CA GLN A 492 -0.49 16.90 -4.18
C GLN A 492 0.49 15.72 -4.14
N SER A 493 0.36 14.75 -5.05
CA SER A 493 1.18 13.52 -5.11
C SER A 493 2.63 13.73 -4.65
N ARG A 494 3.12 12.85 -3.78
CA ARG A 494 4.50 12.83 -3.31
C ARG A 494 5.29 11.82 -4.14
N GLY A 495 6.30 12.31 -4.85
CA GLY A 495 7.37 11.43 -5.34
C GLY A 495 8.13 10.77 -4.19
N GLY A 496 8.43 9.47 -4.32
CA GLY A 496 9.26 8.74 -3.35
C GLY A 496 8.52 8.26 -2.08
N ILE A 497 7.25 7.88 -2.20
CA ILE A 497 6.59 7.04 -1.18
C ILE A 497 7.18 5.63 -1.29
N ASP A 498 7.71 5.11 -0.18
CA ASP A 498 8.16 3.72 -0.07
C ASP A 498 7.16 3.00 0.83
N ALA A 499 6.11 2.47 0.20
CA ALA A 499 5.02 1.72 0.85
C ALA A 499 5.13 0.21 0.58
N ASP A 500 6.23 -0.23 -0.03
CA ASP A 500 6.39 -1.62 -0.44
C ASP A 500 6.63 -2.51 0.77
N THR A 501 6.00 -3.68 0.76
CA THR A 501 6.25 -4.73 1.75
C THR A 501 7.48 -5.55 1.40
N ARG A 502 8.23 -5.89 2.43
CA ARG A 502 9.41 -6.73 2.40
C ARG A 502 9.15 -7.95 3.26
N TYR A 503 9.34 -9.12 2.66
CA TYR A 503 9.10 -10.40 3.29
C TYR A 503 10.40 -11.14 3.57
N TYR A 504 10.44 -11.90 4.67
CA TYR A 504 11.52 -12.81 4.99
C TYR A 504 11.01 -14.01 5.82
N TRP A 505 11.72 -15.12 5.77
CA TRP A 505 11.43 -16.38 6.47
C TRP A 505 12.73 -17.13 6.77
N SER A 506 12.66 -18.12 7.67
CA SER A 506 13.78 -18.99 8.08
C SER A 506 13.72 -20.38 7.46
#